data_AF-A0A1V8M3L5-F1
#
_entry.id   AF-A0A1V8M3L5-F1
#
_cell.length_a   1.000
_cell.length_b   1.000
_cell.length_c   1.000
_cell.angle_alpha   90.00
_cell.angle_beta   90.00
_cell.angle_gamma   90.00
#
_symmetry.space_group_name_H-M   'P 1'
#
loop_
_entity.id
_entity.type
_entity.pdbx_description
1 polymer ?
#
loop_
_entity_poly.entity_id
_entity_poly.type
_entity_poly.pdbx_seq_one_letter_code
_entity_poly.pdbx_strand_id
1 'polypeptide(L)'
;MFKFLPGIILIQLVTSGLVIMSLNWSNDFQLLIVMTMIAFICAILSAFWFSSIARNIYHDQQTALREKHAQDRENFLKEAGEEKASAIKEKSQMQDMHARERERILLETEREKSNIIAQSYQKIEKETRKAHAKANFKVGAAVATAACAGGILIFSQLVTVGVMFLVASGSGLTGYILRARQERLTRNKQTLINEQRLLTDQTNLPGINKPRQQDKS
;
A
#
# COMPACT_ATOMS: atom_id res chain seq x y z
N MET A 1 38.34 -48.30 -56.61
CA MET A 1 38.97 -49.61 -56.88
C MET A 1 40.09 -49.54 -57.93
N PHE A 2 39.97 -48.74 -59.00
CA PHE A 2 41.02 -48.59 -60.03
C PHE A 2 42.40 -48.12 -59.53
N LYS A 3 42.49 -47.49 -58.35
CA LYS A 3 43.75 -46.99 -57.76
C LYS A 3 44.74 -48.11 -57.42
N PHE A 4 44.27 -49.35 -57.19
CA PHE A 4 45.12 -50.52 -56.88
C PHE A 4 45.52 -51.34 -58.11
N LEU A 5 44.86 -51.09 -59.25
CA LEU A 5 45.03 -51.81 -60.50
C LEU A 5 46.48 -51.80 -61.04
N PRO A 6 47.21 -50.65 -61.08
CA PRO A 6 48.58 -50.65 -61.57
C PRO A 6 49.54 -51.47 -60.70
N GLY A 7 49.33 -51.52 -59.37
CA GLY A 7 50.17 -52.33 -58.47
C GLY A 7 49.96 -53.83 -58.65
N ILE A 8 48.71 -54.27 -58.83
CA ILE A 8 48.38 -55.68 -59.08
C ILE A 8 48.93 -56.13 -60.44
N ILE A 9 48.81 -55.30 -61.47
CA ILE A 9 49.38 -55.59 -62.80
C ILE A 9 50.91 -55.71 -62.74
N LEU A 10 51.58 -54.85 -61.98
CA LEU A 10 53.03 -54.89 -61.82
C LEU A 10 53.48 -56.18 -61.10
N ILE A 11 52.79 -56.61 -60.04
CA ILE A 11 53.07 -57.88 -59.35
C ILE A 11 52.85 -59.07 -60.29
N GLN A 12 51.78 -59.05 -61.09
CA GLN A 12 51.51 -60.11 -62.07
C GLN A 12 52.59 -60.17 -63.15
N LEU A 13 53.03 -59.03 -63.70
CA LEU A 13 54.11 -58.99 -64.68
C LEU A 13 55.44 -59.52 -64.11
N VAL A 14 55.80 -59.13 -62.88
CA VAL A 14 57.00 -59.64 -62.20
C VAL A 14 56.89 -61.15 -61.97
N THR A 15 55.71 -61.64 -61.56
CA THR A 15 55.47 -63.06 -61.32
C THR A 15 55.53 -63.87 -62.63
N SER A 16 54.91 -63.37 -63.71
CA SER A 16 54.98 -64.01 -65.03
C SER A 16 56.41 -64.04 -65.58
N GLY A 17 57.17 -62.95 -65.41
CA GLY A 17 58.58 -62.91 -65.79
C GLY A 17 59.43 -63.92 -65.01
N LEU A 18 59.20 -64.02 -63.69
CA LEU A 18 59.87 -64.97 -62.81
C LEU A 18 59.56 -66.43 -63.18
N VAL A 19 58.30 -66.75 -63.50
CA VAL A 19 57.87 -68.10 -63.91
C VAL A 19 58.46 -68.50 -65.26
N ILE A 20 58.44 -67.61 -66.26
CA ILE A 20 59.05 -67.87 -67.57
C ILE A 20 60.56 -68.09 -67.42
N MET A 21 61.22 -67.26 -66.62
CA MET A 21 62.66 -67.40 -66.31
C MET A 21 62.96 -68.74 -65.62
N SER A 22 62.10 -69.17 -64.69
CA SER A 22 62.24 -70.42 -63.94
C SER A 22 62.05 -71.67 -64.80
N LEU A 23 61.26 -71.60 -65.89
CA LEU A 23 60.98 -72.76 -66.75
C LEU A 23 62.03 -72.96 -67.86
N ASN A 24 62.75 -71.90 -68.25
CA ASN A 24 63.63 -71.92 -69.42
C ASN A 24 65.15 -71.99 -69.11
N TRP A 25 65.57 -71.77 -67.85
CA TRP A 25 66.99 -71.60 -67.50
C TRP A 25 67.56 -72.79 -66.69
N SER A 26 68.86 -73.06 -66.83
CA SER A 26 69.62 -74.01 -65.98
C SER A 26 69.38 -73.71 -64.50
N ASN A 27 69.23 -74.77 -63.69
CA ASN A 27 68.95 -74.69 -62.26
C ASN A 27 70.20 -74.31 -61.46
N ASP A 28 70.82 -73.18 -61.83
CA ASP A 28 72.02 -72.64 -61.22
C ASP A 28 71.64 -71.92 -59.92
N PHE A 29 72.29 -72.30 -58.82
CA PHE A 29 71.98 -71.79 -57.49
C PHE A 29 72.13 -70.25 -57.38
N GLN A 30 73.03 -69.66 -58.18
CA GLN A 30 73.27 -68.22 -58.23
C GLN A 30 72.09 -67.43 -58.83
N LEU A 31 71.43 -67.94 -59.88
CA LEU A 31 70.27 -67.27 -60.49
C LEU A 31 69.07 -67.29 -59.55
N LEU A 32 68.87 -68.38 -58.81
CA LEU A 32 67.82 -68.50 -57.80
C LEU A 32 67.97 -67.45 -56.69
N ILE A 33 69.19 -67.24 -56.19
CA ILE A 33 69.48 -66.20 -55.18
C ILE A 33 69.19 -64.79 -55.73
N VAL A 34 69.55 -64.49 -56.98
CA VAL A 34 69.27 -63.18 -57.58
C VAL A 34 67.77 -62.95 -57.76
N MET A 35 67.04 -63.95 -58.25
CA MET A 35 65.59 -63.85 -58.46
C MET A 35 64.83 -63.69 -57.15
N THR A 36 65.23 -64.38 -56.08
CA THR A 36 64.63 -64.21 -54.75
C THR A 36 64.90 -62.83 -54.15
N MET A 37 66.11 -62.27 -54.35
CA MET A 37 66.45 -60.93 -53.89
C MET A 37 65.62 -59.85 -54.60
N ILE A 38 65.46 -59.97 -55.92
CA ILE A 38 64.62 -59.06 -56.71
C ILE A 38 63.15 -59.18 -56.31
N ALA A 39 62.63 -60.41 -56.16
CA ALA A 39 61.26 -60.65 -55.71
C ALA A 39 61.00 -60.03 -54.32
N PHE A 40 61.97 -60.12 -53.41
CA PHE A 40 61.89 -59.52 -52.08
C PHE A 40 61.80 -57.99 -52.13
N ILE A 41 62.63 -57.33 -52.95
CA ILE A 41 62.58 -55.88 -53.14
C ILE A 41 61.23 -55.47 -53.75
N CYS A 42 60.76 -56.18 -54.77
CA CYS A 42 59.45 -55.92 -55.40
C CYS A 42 58.30 -56.09 -54.40
N ALA A 43 58.37 -57.06 -53.50
CA ALA A 43 57.37 -57.27 -52.45
C ALA A 43 57.34 -56.10 -51.46
N ILE A 44 58.51 -55.61 -51.01
CA ILE A 44 58.59 -54.45 -50.11
C ILE A 44 58.04 -53.19 -50.77
N LEU A 45 58.44 -52.93 -52.03
CA LEU A 45 57.99 -51.76 -52.77
C LEU A 45 56.46 -51.79 -52.99
N SER A 46 55.92 -52.97 -53.32
CA SER A 46 54.48 -53.18 -53.48
C SER A 46 53.72 -53.02 -52.17
N ALA A 47 54.26 -53.53 -51.05
CA ALA A 47 53.66 -53.37 -49.74
C ALA A 47 53.62 -51.89 -49.30
N PHE A 48 54.70 -51.14 -49.56
CA PHE A 48 54.76 -49.71 -49.28
C PHE A 48 53.78 -48.91 -50.15
N TRP A 49 53.71 -49.22 -51.45
CA TRP A 49 52.77 -48.61 -52.38
C TRP A 49 51.32 -48.83 -51.95
N PHE A 50 50.96 -50.06 -51.57
CA PHE A 50 49.61 -50.39 -51.09
C PHE A 50 49.28 -49.69 -49.78
N SER A 51 50.24 -49.64 -48.84
CA SER A 51 50.08 -48.94 -47.55
C SER A 51 49.86 -47.43 -47.75
N SER A 52 50.58 -46.81 -48.70
CA SER A 52 50.45 -45.39 -49.01
C SER A 52 49.06 -45.05 -49.59
N ILE A 53 48.58 -45.85 -50.56
CA ILE A 53 47.25 -45.65 -51.14
C ILE A 53 46.15 -45.86 -50.09
N ALA A 54 46.26 -46.92 -49.28
CA ALA A 54 45.30 -47.20 -48.22
C ALA A 54 45.20 -46.04 -47.22
N ARG A 55 46.36 -45.47 -46.84
CA ARG A 55 46.43 -44.31 -45.94
C ARG A 55 45.80 -43.06 -46.54
N ASN A 56 46.04 -42.76 -47.82
CA ASN A 56 45.43 -41.60 -48.47
C ASN A 56 43.91 -41.70 -48.52
N ILE A 57 43.36 -42.87 -48.87
CA ILE A 57 41.90 -43.08 -48.91
C ILE A 57 41.29 -42.92 -47.52
N TYR A 58 41.96 -43.42 -46.49
CA TYR A 58 41.50 -43.29 -45.11
C TYR A 58 41.46 -41.83 -44.65
N HIS A 59 42.46 -41.02 -45.02
CA HIS A 59 42.46 -39.59 -44.73
C HIS A 59 41.36 -38.85 -45.49
N ASP A 60 41.18 -39.12 -46.79
CA ASP A 60 40.13 -38.50 -47.61
C ASP A 60 38.72 -38.77 -47.04
N GLN A 61 38.48 -39.99 -46.56
CA GLN A 61 37.21 -40.34 -45.92
C GLN A 61 37.02 -39.62 -44.58
N GLN A 62 38.05 -39.52 -43.76
CA GLN A 62 37.96 -38.78 -42.51
C GLN A 62 37.73 -37.28 -42.73
N THR A 63 38.38 -36.67 -43.71
CA THR A 63 38.19 -35.24 -44.00
C THR A 63 36.78 -34.98 -44.52
N ALA A 64 36.28 -35.82 -45.43
CA ALA A 64 34.90 -35.70 -45.94
C ALA A 64 33.86 -35.89 -44.82
N LEU A 65 34.08 -36.84 -43.90
CA LEU A 65 33.21 -37.03 -42.74
C LEU A 65 33.23 -35.82 -41.79
N ARG A 66 34.43 -35.27 -41.53
CA ARG A 66 34.57 -34.07 -40.68
C ARG A 66 33.92 -32.85 -41.32
N GLU A 67 34.07 -32.67 -42.61
CA GLU A 67 33.44 -31.59 -43.37
C GLU A 67 31.92 -31.72 -43.32
N LYS A 68 31.39 -32.93 -43.55
CA LYS A 68 29.95 -33.20 -43.40
C LYS A 68 29.46 -32.89 -41.98
N HIS A 69 30.19 -33.30 -40.95
CA HIS A 69 29.86 -32.97 -39.56
C HIS A 69 29.94 -31.47 -39.27
N ALA A 70 30.89 -30.75 -39.88
CA ALA A 70 30.99 -29.30 -39.74
C ALA A 70 29.78 -28.61 -40.40
N GLN A 71 29.41 -29.04 -41.62
CA GLN A 71 28.26 -28.52 -42.34
C GLN A 71 26.94 -28.81 -41.62
N ASP A 72 26.78 -30.01 -41.08
CA ASP A 72 25.58 -30.41 -40.31
C ASP A 72 25.43 -29.55 -39.04
N ARG A 73 26.54 -29.24 -38.37
CA ARG A 73 26.55 -28.29 -37.24
C ARG A 73 26.15 -26.87 -37.65
N GLU A 74 26.64 -26.38 -38.79
CA GLU A 74 26.26 -25.05 -39.28
C GLU A 74 24.76 -24.98 -39.61
N ASN A 75 24.21 -26.03 -40.21
CA ASN A 75 22.78 -26.11 -40.50
C ASN A 75 21.95 -26.15 -39.22
N PHE A 76 22.34 -26.97 -38.24
CA PHE A 76 21.65 -27.02 -36.95
C PHE A 76 21.73 -25.68 -36.19
N LEU A 77 22.86 -24.99 -36.25
CA LEU A 77 23.00 -23.67 -35.63
C LEU A 77 22.14 -22.60 -36.32
N LYS A 78 21.99 -22.66 -37.64
CA LYS A 78 21.09 -21.77 -38.39
C LYS A 78 19.63 -22.04 -38.02
N GLU A 79 19.21 -23.30 -38.06
CA GLU A 79 17.84 -23.71 -37.71
C GLU A 79 17.50 -23.34 -36.25
N ALA A 80 18.37 -23.66 -35.30
CA ALA A 80 18.21 -23.28 -33.91
C ALA A 80 18.23 -21.75 -33.70
N GLY A 81 18.98 -21.02 -34.54
CA GLY A 81 19.00 -19.56 -34.54
C GLY A 81 17.67 -18.98 -35.03
N GLU A 82 17.11 -19.54 -36.10
CA GLU A 82 15.82 -19.14 -36.67
C GLU A 82 14.65 -19.46 -35.72
N GLU A 83 14.66 -20.63 -35.08
CA GLU A 83 13.66 -21.01 -34.06
C GLU A 83 13.71 -20.09 -32.84
N LYS A 84 14.92 -19.73 -32.37
CA LYS A 84 15.06 -18.76 -31.28
C LYS A 84 14.60 -17.37 -31.70
N ALA A 85 14.89 -16.96 -32.93
CA ALA A 85 14.46 -15.66 -33.45
C ALA A 85 12.93 -15.59 -33.57
N SER A 86 12.28 -16.67 -34.03
CA SER A 86 10.82 -16.74 -34.10
C SER A 86 10.19 -16.76 -32.70
N ALA A 87 10.76 -17.49 -31.75
CA ALA A 87 10.30 -17.50 -30.35
C ALA A 87 10.46 -16.12 -29.66
N ILE A 88 11.58 -15.42 -29.91
CA ILE A 88 11.79 -14.05 -29.40
C ILE A 88 10.77 -13.10 -30.01
N LYS A 89 10.50 -13.22 -31.32
CA LYS A 89 9.51 -12.41 -32.02
C LYS A 89 8.11 -12.66 -31.47
N GLU A 90 7.70 -13.91 -31.27
CA GLU A 90 6.41 -14.27 -30.68
C GLU A 90 6.27 -13.72 -29.26
N LYS A 91 7.31 -13.84 -28.44
CA LYS A 91 7.32 -13.27 -27.08
C LYS A 91 7.18 -11.76 -27.10
N SER A 92 7.85 -11.07 -28.03
CA SER A 92 7.71 -9.61 -28.18
C SER A 92 6.30 -9.22 -28.60
N GLN A 93 5.67 -9.96 -29.51
CA GLN A 93 4.29 -9.72 -29.92
C GLN A 93 3.30 -9.96 -28.77
N MET A 94 3.48 -11.03 -28.00
CA MET A 94 2.67 -11.26 -26.79
C MET A 94 2.85 -10.14 -25.76
N GLN A 95 4.08 -9.66 -25.56
CA GLN A 95 4.34 -8.53 -24.66
C GLN A 95 3.66 -7.25 -25.15
N ASP A 96 3.71 -6.93 -26.44
CA ASP A 96 3.03 -5.77 -27.01
C ASP A 96 1.51 -5.89 -26.88
N MET A 97 0.95 -7.08 -27.10
CA MET A 97 -0.47 -7.36 -26.87
C MET A 97 -0.84 -7.17 -25.41
N HIS A 98 -0.02 -7.67 -24.47
CA HIS A 98 -0.24 -7.48 -23.03
C HIS A 98 -0.11 -6.01 -22.61
N ALA A 99 0.80 -5.24 -23.21
CA ALA A 99 0.93 -3.81 -22.95
C ALA A 99 -0.31 -3.04 -23.42
N ARG A 100 -0.80 -3.34 -24.63
CA ARG A 100 -2.05 -2.75 -25.16
C ARG A 100 -3.27 -3.12 -24.31
N GLU A 101 -3.36 -4.36 -23.85
CA GLU A 101 -4.48 -4.79 -23.01
C GLU A 101 -4.48 -4.08 -21.66
N ARG A 102 -3.30 -3.90 -21.06
CA ARG A 102 -3.15 -3.09 -19.84
C ARG A 102 -3.61 -1.65 -20.05
N GLU A 103 -3.27 -1.04 -21.18
CA GLU A 103 -3.73 0.32 -21.51
C GLU A 103 -5.25 0.39 -21.64
N ARG A 104 -5.89 -0.59 -22.29
CA ARG A 104 -7.36 -0.65 -22.39
C ARG A 104 -8.02 -0.76 -21.02
N ILE A 105 -7.55 -1.67 -20.16
CA ILE A 105 -8.11 -1.87 -18.81
C ILE A 105 -7.95 -0.60 -17.98
N LEU A 106 -6.81 0.07 -18.07
CA LEU A 106 -6.58 1.34 -17.37
C LEU A 106 -7.53 2.43 -17.87
N LEU A 107 -7.68 2.59 -19.19
CA LEU A 107 -8.62 3.55 -19.78
C LEU A 107 -10.07 3.27 -19.39
N GLU A 108 -10.47 2.00 -19.33
CA GLU A 108 -11.80 1.60 -18.86
C GLU A 108 -11.99 1.92 -17.38
N THR A 109 -10.99 1.62 -16.54
CA THR A 109 -11.01 1.95 -15.11
C THR A 109 -11.09 3.47 -14.88
N GLU A 110 -10.35 4.26 -15.66
CA GLU A 110 -10.41 5.72 -15.60
C GLU A 110 -11.79 6.25 -15.99
N ARG A 111 -12.38 5.74 -17.07
CA ARG A 111 -13.74 6.09 -17.50
C ARG A 111 -14.78 5.68 -16.47
N GLU A 112 -14.68 4.47 -15.93
CA GLU A 112 -15.59 3.96 -14.91
C GLU A 112 -15.50 4.80 -13.64
N LYS A 113 -14.28 5.11 -13.17
CA LYS A 113 -14.07 5.99 -12.02
C LYS A 113 -14.66 7.38 -12.27
N SER A 114 -14.47 7.95 -13.47
CA SER A 114 -15.08 9.23 -13.83
C SER A 114 -16.61 9.18 -13.83
N ASN A 115 -17.21 8.10 -14.35
CA ASN A 115 -18.67 7.93 -14.36
C ASN A 115 -19.23 7.71 -12.95
N ILE A 116 -18.58 6.88 -12.12
CA ILE A 116 -18.95 6.66 -10.72
C ILE A 116 -18.83 7.95 -9.91
N ILE A 117 -17.79 8.75 -10.14
CA ILE A 117 -17.63 10.06 -9.52
C ILE A 117 -18.76 10.99 -9.94
N ALA A 118 -19.07 11.10 -11.25
CA ALA A 118 -20.17 11.92 -11.75
C ALA A 118 -21.54 11.49 -11.16
N GLN A 119 -21.80 10.18 -11.09
CA GLN A 119 -23.00 9.63 -10.46
C GLN A 119 -23.02 9.88 -8.94
N SER A 120 -21.86 9.80 -8.29
CA SER A 120 -21.71 10.12 -6.86
C SER A 120 -22.00 11.59 -6.60
N TYR A 121 -21.53 12.53 -7.42
CA TYR A 121 -21.89 13.94 -7.31
C TYR A 121 -23.41 14.16 -7.42
N GLN A 122 -24.09 13.52 -8.38
CA GLN A 122 -25.54 13.63 -8.52
C GLN A 122 -26.31 13.02 -7.35
N LYS A 123 -25.84 11.90 -6.79
CA LYS A 123 -26.44 11.27 -5.61
C LYS A 123 -26.17 12.10 -4.35
N ILE A 124 -24.96 12.64 -4.20
CA ILE A 124 -24.59 13.55 -3.12
C ILE A 124 -25.42 14.82 -3.20
N GLU A 125 -25.69 15.42 -4.37
CA GLU A 125 -26.57 16.59 -4.47
C GLU A 125 -28.02 16.28 -4.06
N LYS A 126 -28.54 15.11 -4.48
CA LYS A 126 -29.90 14.67 -4.13
C LYS A 126 -30.02 14.29 -2.64
N GLU A 127 -28.99 13.71 -2.05
CA GLU A 127 -28.94 13.33 -0.64
C GLU A 127 -28.57 14.48 0.27
N THR A 128 -27.70 15.41 -0.13
CA THR A 128 -27.42 16.65 0.60
C THR A 128 -28.67 17.52 0.67
N ARG A 129 -29.48 17.61 -0.40
CA ARG A 129 -30.77 18.31 -0.35
C ARG A 129 -31.75 17.70 0.66
N LYS A 130 -31.74 16.36 0.85
CA LYS A 130 -32.58 15.66 1.85
C LYS A 130 -31.97 15.66 3.27
N ALA A 131 -30.64 15.59 3.38
CA ALA A 131 -29.89 15.53 4.63
C ALA A 131 -29.76 16.91 5.28
N HIS A 132 -29.52 17.98 4.51
CA HIS A 132 -29.54 19.35 5.03
C HIS A 132 -30.92 19.76 5.55
N ALA A 133 -32.01 19.31 4.90
CA ALA A 133 -33.36 19.57 5.39
C ALA A 133 -33.64 18.87 6.74
N LYS A 134 -33.21 17.62 6.92
CA LYS A 134 -33.39 16.87 8.17
C LYS A 134 -32.45 17.34 9.30
N ALA A 135 -31.21 17.71 8.98
CA ALA A 135 -30.24 18.19 9.96
C ALA A 135 -30.57 19.62 10.45
N ASN A 136 -30.94 20.53 9.53
CA ASN A 136 -31.36 21.88 9.90
C ASN A 136 -32.65 21.87 10.73
N PHE A 137 -33.56 20.92 10.49
CA PHE A 137 -34.76 20.75 11.31
C PHE A 137 -34.44 20.28 12.73
N LYS A 138 -33.47 19.38 12.91
CA LYS A 138 -33.10 18.88 14.25
C LYS A 138 -32.36 19.93 15.09
N VAL A 139 -31.48 20.71 14.47
CA VAL A 139 -30.80 21.84 15.13
C VAL A 139 -31.80 22.96 15.43
N GLY A 140 -32.71 23.27 14.50
CA GLY A 140 -33.76 24.26 14.70
C GLY A 140 -34.74 23.88 15.81
N ALA A 141 -35.14 22.60 15.89
CA ALA A 141 -35.99 22.09 16.96
C ALA A 141 -35.29 22.19 18.32
N ALA A 142 -34.02 21.81 18.41
CA ALA A 142 -33.26 21.89 19.67
C ALA A 142 -33.10 23.34 20.16
N VAL A 143 -32.81 24.29 19.26
CA VAL A 143 -32.72 25.72 19.60
C VAL A 143 -34.08 26.28 20.02
N ALA A 144 -35.16 25.90 19.34
CA ALA A 144 -36.51 26.32 19.72
C ALA A 144 -36.91 25.77 21.11
N THR A 145 -36.63 24.50 21.40
CA THR A 145 -36.89 23.91 22.72
C THR A 145 -36.07 24.61 23.82
N ALA A 146 -34.79 24.89 23.57
CA ALA A 146 -33.93 25.59 24.52
C ALA A 146 -34.39 27.05 24.77
N ALA A 147 -34.81 27.76 23.71
CA ALA A 147 -35.33 29.11 23.82
C ALA A 147 -36.65 29.17 24.61
N CYS A 148 -37.55 28.20 24.40
CA CYS A 148 -38.77 28.06 25.19
C CYS A 148 -38.46 27.82 26.69
N ALA A 149 -37.48 26.96 27.00
CA ALA A 149 -37.06 26.73 28.38
C ALA A 149 -36.48 28.01 29.02
N GLY A 150 -35.66 28.77 28.29
CA GLY A 150 -35.13 30.06 28.73
C GLY A 150 -36.22 31.10 28.99
N GLY A 151 -37.24 31.17 28.13
CA GLY A 151 -38.38 32.06 28.30
C GLY A 151 -39.20 31.77 29.56
N ILE A 152 -39.42 30.49 29.88
CA ILE A 152 -40.12 30.07 31.11
C ILE A 152 -39.33 30.51 32.35
N LEU A 153 -38.01 30.36 32.32
CA LEU A 153 -37.15 30.75 33.45
C LEU A 153 -37.15 32.26 33.68
N ILE A 154 -37.05 33.07 32.62
CA ILE A 154 -37.09 34.54 32.71
C ILE A 154 -38.45 35.00 33.26
N PHE A 155 -39.55 34.40 32.79
CA PHE A 155 -40.88 34.72 33.29
C PHE A 155 -41.02 34.42 34.79
N SER A 156 -40.54 33.24 35.23
CA SER A 156 -40.54 32.86 36.64
C SER A 156 -39.74 33.83 37.52
N GLN A 157 -38.60 34.33 37.01
CA GLN A 157 -37.76 35.30 37.71
C GLN A 157 -38.44 36.67 37.83
N LEU A 158 -39.14 37.14 36.81
CA LEU A 158 -39.92 38.38 36.88
C LEU A 158 -41.04 38.30 37.92
N VAL A 159 -41.75 37.17 37.99
CA VAL A 159 -42.78 36.94 39.02
C VAL A 159 -42.16 36.96 40.42
N THR A 160 -41.02 36.29 40.60
CA THR A 160 -40.32 36.22 41.89
C THR A 160 -39.89 37.61 42.36
N VAL A 161 -39.25 38.40 41.48
CA VAL A 161 -38.83 39.77 41.79
C VAL A 161 -40.03 40.67 42.08
N GLY A 162 -41.14 40.53 41.32
CA GLY A 162 -42.37 41.29 41.53
C GLY A 162 -43.01 41.02 42.90
N VAL A 163 -43.10 39.74 43.30
CA VAL A 163 -43.60 39.37 44.64
C VAL A 163 -42.66 39.88 45.74
N MET A 164 -41.34 39.74 45.54
CA MET A 164 -40.36 40.23 46.50
C MET A 164 -40.45 41.75 46.67
N PHE A 165 -40.69 42.50 45.59
CA PHE A 165 -40.91 43.94 45.64
C PHE A 165 -42.20 44.33 46.38
N LEU A 166 -43.30 43.60 46.15
CA LEU A 166 -44.56 43.81 46.87
C LEU A 166 -44.45 43.50 48.37
N VAL A 167 -43.73 42.44 48.75
CA VAL A 167 -43.49 42.09 50.16
C VAL A 167 -42.56 43.12 50.83
N ALA A 168 -41.50 43.55 50.16
CA ALA A 168 -40.57 44.55 50.68
C ALA A 168 -41.25 45.92 50.86
N SER A 169 -42.02 46.37 49.87
CA SER A 169 -42.78 47.62 49.97
C SER A 169 -43.95 47.55 50.96
N GLY A 170 -44.67 46.42 50.99
CA GLY A 170 -45.79 46.17 51.91
C GLY A 170 -45.37 46.07 53.37
N SER A 171 -44.22 45.45 53.66
CA SER A 171 -43.67 45.37 55.02
C SER A 171 -43.19 46.73 55.53
N GLY A 172 -42.58 47.56 54.67
CA GLY A 172 -42.19 48.93 55.02
C GLY A 172 -43.38 49.77 55.45
N LEU A 173 -44.44 49.84 54.64
CA LEU A 173 -45.63 50.64 54.92
C LEU A 173 -46.39 50.16 56.17
N THR A 174 -46.48 48.82 56.37
CA THR A 174 -47.12 48.24 57.55
C THR A 174 -46.39 48.59 58.85
N GLY A 175 -45.05 48.62 58.81
CA GLY A 175 -44.22 49.04 59.95
C GLY A 175 -44.48 50.50 60.38
N TYR A 176 -44.64 51.42 59.41
CA TYR A 176 -44.96 52.82 59.72
C TYR A 176 -46.37 52.98 60.29
N ILE A 177 -47.36 52.23 59.79
CA ILE A 177 -48.74 52.27 60.32
C ILE A 177 -48.77 51.74 61.77
N LEU A 178 -48.08 50.64 62.06
CA LEU A 178 -47.99 50.08 63.41
C LEU A 178 -47.30 51.06 64.37
N ARG A 179 -46.22 51.72 63.95
CA ARG A 179 -45.53 52.72 64.79
C ARG A 179 -46.39 53.94 65.08
N ALA A 180 -47.13 54.45 64.09
CA ALA A 180 -48.07 55.55 64.27
C ALA A 180 -49.19 55.22 65.27
N ARG A 181 -49.67 53.96 65.28
CA ARG A 181 -50.62 53.48 66.31
C ARG A 181 -49.95 53.32 67.68
N GLN A 182 -48.74 52.78 67.73
CA GLN A 182 -47.99 52.58 68.97
C GLN A 182 -47.72 53.91 69.68
N GLU A 183 -47.34 54.96 68.95
CA GLU A 183 -47.10 56.29 69.53
C GLU A 183 -48.35 56.90 70.15
N ARG A 184 -49.52 56.70 69.53
CA ARG A 184 -50.81 57.11 70.12
C ARG A 184 -51.13 56.34 71.41
N LEU A 185 -50.90 55.03 71.42
CA LEU A 185 -51.14 54.20 72.61
C LEU A 185 -50.16 54.52 73.75
N THR A 186 -48.88 54.72 73.46
CA THR A 186 -47.86 55.05 74.46
C THR A 186 -48.08 56.44 75.04
N ARG A 187 -48.45 57.45 74.22
CA ARG A 187 -48.85 58.77 74.75
C ARG A 187 -50.05 58.66 75.69
N ASN A 188 -51.07 57.88 75.33
CA ASN A 188 -52.23 57.65 76.19
C ASN A 188 -51.86 56.94 77.51
N LYS A 189 -50.96 55.96 77.48
CA LYS A 189 -50.46 55.32 78.71
C LYS A 189 -49.71 56.31 79.59
N GLN A 190 -48.88 57.17 79.00
CA GLN A 190 -48.09 58.15 79.75
C GLN A 190 -49.00 59.22 80.39
N THR A 191 -50.04 59.68 79.69
CA THR A 191 -51.03 60.60 80.26
C THR A 191 -51.79 59.96 81.42
N LEU A 192 -52.20 58.70 81.30
CA LEU A 192 -52.87 57.97 82.40
C LEU A 192 -51.96 57.79 83.63
N ILE A 193 -50.68 57.47 83.42
CA ILE A 193 -49.70 57.35 84.52
C ILE A 193 -49.45 58.71 85.20
N ASN A 194 -49.37 59.79 84.43
CA ASN A 194 -49.20 61.14 84.99
C ASN A 194 -50.43 61.61 85.76
N GLU A 195 -51.65 61.32 85.29
CA GLU A 195 -52.86 61.60 86.06
C GLU A 195 -52.88 60.85 87.39
N GLN A 196 -52.48 59.57 87.42
CA GLN A 196 -52.34 58.82 88.68
C GLN A 196 -51.27 59.41 89.61
N ARG A 197 -50.12 59.83 89.09
CA ARG A 197 -49.09 60.50 89.91
C ARG A 197 -49.59 61.81 90.50
N LEU A 198 -50.30 62.63 89.71
CA LEU A 198 -50.87 63.89 90.19
C LEU A 198 -51.92 63.68 91.28
N LEU A 199 -52.70 62.60 91.21
CA LEU A 199 -53.64 62.23 92.29
C LEU A 199 -52.94 61.72 93.56
N THR A 200 -51.74 61.14 93.43
CA THR A 200 -50.98 60.60 94.56
C THR A 200 -50.14 61.67 95.28
N ASP A 201 -49.64 62.67 94.55
CA ASP A 201 -48.79 63.75 95.09
C ASP A 201 -49.59 64.82 95.86
N GLN A 202 -50.90 64.95 95.61
CA GLN A 202 -51.74 65.96 96.29
C GLN A 202 -52.23 65.58 97.70
N THR A 203 -51.99 64.36 98.20
CA THR A 203 -52.54 63.92 99.51
C THR A 203 -51.49 63.67 100.60
N ASN A 204 -50.20 63.91 100.34
CA ASN A 204 -49.15 63.78 101.34
C ASN A 204 -48.40 65.11 101.58
N LEU A 205 -48.85 65.86 102.58
CA LEU A 205 -48.03 66.85 103.30
C LEU A 205 -48.22 66.63 104.81
N PRO A 206 -47.13 66.40 105.55
CA PRO A 206 -46.93 67.22 106.74
C PRO A 206 -45.47 67.66 106.97
N GLY A 207 -45.33 68.90 107.45
CA GLY A 207 -44.65 69.18 108.72
C GLY A 207 -43.12 69.03 108.79
N ILE A 208 -42.44 70.06 108.32
CA ILE A 208 -41.11 70.58 108.68
C ILE A 208 -40.42 69.95 109.91
N ASN A 209 -39.20 69.46 109.72
CA ASN A 209 -38.16 69.63 110.74
C ASN A 209 -36.76 69.80 110.11
N LYS A 210 -36.07 70.86 110.54
CA LYS A 210 -34.65 71.15 110.32
C LYS A 210 -33.99 71.04 111.70
N PRO A 211 -32.75 70.56 111.79
CA PRO A 211 -31.79 71.36 112.54
C PRO A 211 -30.53 71.64 111.73
N ARG A 212 -29.94 72.77 112.11
CA ARG A 212 -28.70 73.37 111.65
C ARG A 212 -27.69 73.17 112.77
N GLN A 213 -26.45 72.81 112.46
CA GLN A 213 -25.19 73.38 112.97
C GLN A 213 -24.02 72.59 112.34
N GLN A 214 -23.08 73.25 111.65
CA GLN A 214 -21.83 73.83 112.18
C GLN A 214 -20.88 72.70 112.65
N ASP A 215 -19.59 72.63 112.34
CA ASP A 215 -18.55 73.64 112.16
C ASP A 215 -17.23 72.89 111.84
N LYS A 216 -16.24 73.59 111.29
CA LYS A 216 -14.83 73.64 111.74
C LYS A 216 -13.77 73.66 110.63
N SER A 217 -13.08 74.80 110.66
CA SER A 217 -11.65 75.08 110.42
C SER A 217 -11.13 75.18 108.99
#